data_AF-A0A9C9Y630-F1
#
_entry.id   AF-A0A9C9Y630-F1
#
_cell.length_a   1.000
_cell.length_b   1.000
_cell.length_c   1.000
_cell.angle_alpha   90.00
_cell.angle_beta   90.00
_cell.angle_gamma   90.00
#
_symmetry.space_group_name_H-M   'P 1'
#
loop_
_entity.id
_entity.type
_entity.pdbx_description
1 polymer ?
#
loop_
_entity_poly.entity_id
_entity_poly.type
_entity_poly.pdbx_seq_one_letter_code
_entity_poly.pdbx_strand_id
1 'polypeptide(L)'
;LLNAYTCTECGRCTSVCPANITGKELSPRAIMMKTRDRVEEVGENIDQNNGTFKEDGKQLLNDYITPEELWACTTCNACAEECPINIDPVAIIMEMRQFLVMEQSAAPQELNMMMTNIENNGAPWQYNQMDRLNWKEE
;
A
#
# COMPACT_ATOMS: atom_id res chain seq x y z
N LEU A 1 5.37 8.19 7.84
CA LEU A 1 4.77 9.54 8.05
C LEU A 1 5.71 10.70 7.68
N LEU A 2 6.96 10.75 8.16
CA LEU A 2 7.90 11.84 7.81
C LEU A 2 8.19 11.97 6.30
N ASN A 3 8.18 10.86 5.56
CA ASN A 3 8.31 10.88 4.10
C ASN A 3 7.20 11.72 3.45
N ALA A 4 5.97 11.69 3.98
CA ALA A 4 4.84 12.45 3.46
C ALA A 4 5.03 13.95 3.68
N TYR A 5 5.52 14.35 4.86
CA TYR A 5 5.87 15.75 5.15
C TYR A 5 7.04 16.28 4.33
N THR A 6 8.00 15.42 3.99
CA THR A 6 9.19 15.83 3.24
C THR A 6 8.91 15.92 1.73
N CYS A 7 7.79 15.37 1.25
CA CYS A 7 7.43 15.34 -0.16
C CYS A 7 7.37 16.76 -0.77
N THR A 8 8.09 16.99 -1.86
CA THR A 8 8.12 18.27 -2.58
C THR A 8 7.08 18.39 -3.71
N GLU A 9 6.16 17.43 -3.80
CA GLU A 9 5.04 17.44 -4.76
C GLU A 9 5.44 17.41 -6.24
N CYS A 10 6.71 17.14 -6.56
CA CYS A 10 7.25 17.22 -7.93
C CYS A 10 6.60 16.26 -8.95
N GLY A 11 5.94 15.19 -8.51
CA GLY A 11 5.16 14.28 -9.37
C GLY A 11 5.96 13.28 -10.20
N ARG A 12 7.29 13.24 -10.08
CA ARG A 12 8.15 12.26 -10.79
C ARG A 12 7.74 10.82 -10.53
N CYS A 13 7.42 10.51 -9.28
CA CYS A 13 6.94 9.19 -8.88
C CYS A 13 5.66 8.76 -9.61
N THR A 14 4.76 9.70 -9.93
CA THR A 14 3.53 9.43 -10.69
C THR A 14 3.81 9.28 -12.18
N SER A 15 4.72 10.07 -12.75
CA SER A 15 5.04 9.99 -14.18
C SER A 15 5.72 8.69 -14.58
N VAL A 16 6.47 8.05 -13.68
CA VAL A 16 7.15 6.78 -13.95
C VAL A 16 6.37 5.55 -13.47
N CYS A 17 5.25 5.74 -12.77
CA CYS A 17 4.49 4.64 -12.21
C CYS A 17 3.81 3.83 -13.34
N PRO A 18 4.14 2.54 -13.52
CA PRO A 18 3.54 1.73 -14.58
C PRO A 18 2.02 1.62 -14.44
N ALA A 19 1.52 1.50 -13.20
CA ALA A 19 0.09 1.43 -12.93
C ALA A 19 -0.64 2.71 -13.37
N ASN A 20 -0.07 3.88 -13.06
CA ASN A 20 -0.61 5.17 -13.48
C ASN A 20 -0.59 5.33 -15.00
N ILE A 21 0.51 4.94 -15.66
CA ILE A 21 0.65 4.99 -17.13
C ILE A 21 -0.42 4.13 -17.82
N THR A 22 -0.76 2.99 -17.24
CA THR A 22 -1.82 2.10 -17.76
C THR A 22 -3.25 2.56 -17.45
N GLY A 23 -3.43 3.73 -16.81
CA GLY A 23 -4.73 4.29 -16.49
C GLY A 23 -5.40 3.73 -15.23
N LYS A 24 -4.65 3.03 -14.36
CA LYS A 24 -5.16 2.65 -13.03
C LYS A 24 -5.19 3.87 -12.11
N GLU A 25 -6.02 3.83 -11.07
CA GLU A 25 -6.22 4.95 -10.14
C GLU A 25 -5.00 5.27 -9.24
N LEU A 26 -3.96 4.44 -9.25
CA LEU A 26 -2.79 4.66 -8.40
C LEU A 26 -1.93 5.84 -8.87
N SER A 27 -1.78 6.83 -7.98
CA SER A 27 -0.75 7.86 -8.07
C SER A 27 0.11 7.86 -6.80
N PRO A 28 1.39 7.44 -6.86
CA PRO A 28 2.26 7.43 -5.68
C PRO A 28 2.40 8.82 -5.04
N ARG A 29 2.40 9.89 -5.83
CA ARG A 29 2.35 11.26 -5.29
C ARG A 29 1.08 11.48 -4.48
N ALA A 30 -0.08 11.13 -5.04
CA ALA A 30 -1.36 11.36 -4.36
C ALA A 30 -1.43 10.65 -3.01
N ILE A 31 -0.89 9.42 -2.90
CA ILE A 31 -0.80 8.69 -1.63
C ILE A 31 0.00 9.47 -0.58
N MET A 32 1.16 10.01 -0.95
CA MET A 32 1.98 10.82 -0.03
C MET A 32 1.23 12.07 0.43
N MET A 33 0.53 12.73 -0.48
CA MET A 33 -0.24 13.94 -0.19
C MET A 33 -1.42 13.69 0.72
N LYS A 34 -2.26 12.70 0.38
CA LYS A 34 -3.39 12.24 1.21
C LYS A 34 -2.93 11.87 2.62
N THR A 35 -1.75 11.24 2.73
CA THR A 35 -1.16 10.90 4.03
C THR A 35 -0.76 12.15 4.80
N ARG A 36 -0.09 13.12 4.17
CA ARG A 36 0.31 14.38 4.83
C ARG A 36 -0.93 15.15 5.29
N ASP A 37 -1.89 15.36 4.40
CA ASP A 37 -3.09 16.15 4.66
C ASP A 37 -3.89 15.52 5.83
N ARG A 38 -3.99 14.19 5.89
CA ARG A 38 -4.60 13.52 7.05
C ARG A 38 -3.84 13.75 8.35
N VAL A 39 -2.52 13.72 8.33
CA VAL A 39 -1.72 13.96 9.55
C VAL A 39 -1.87 15.41 10.01
N GLU A 40 -1.95 16.38 9.09
CA GLU A 40 -2.25 17.78 9.40
C GLU A 40 -3.65 17.93 10.03
N GLU A 41 -4.68 17.29 9.47
CA GLU A 41 -6.03 17.28 10.06
C GLU A 41 -6.05 16.69 11.49
N VAL A 42 -5.29 15.60 11.73
CA VAL A 42 -5.15 15.01 13.07
C VAL A 42 -4.41 15.97 14.01
N GLY A 43 -3.37 16.66 13.53
CA GLY A 43 -2.63 17.65 14.30
C GLY A 43 -3.51 18.82 14.74
N GLU A 44 -4.28 19.41 13.81
CA GLU A 44 -5.22 20.49 14.11
C GLU A 44 -6.30 20.05 15.12
N ASN A 45 -6.79 18.81 14.99
CA ASN A 45 -7.75 18.25 15.94
C ASN A 45 -7.16 18.17 17.36
N ILE A 46 -5.92 17.71 17.50
CA ILE A 46 -5.23 17.63 18.80
C ILE A 46 -5.01 19.02 19.40
N ASP A 47 -4.60 19.99 18.58
CA ASP A 47 -4.36 21.36 19.01
C ASP A 47 -5.65 22.05 19.48
N GLN A 48 -6.76 21.84 18.78
CA GLN A 48 -8.07 22.40 19.15
C GLN A 48 -8.66 21.77 20.42
N ASN A 49 -8.29 20.53 20.74
CA ASN A 49 -8.81 19.77 21.88
C ASN A 49 -7.81 19.68 23.04
N ASN A 50 -6.99 20.73 23.23
CA ASN A 50 -6.05 20.86 24.34
C ASN A 50 -5.07 19.67 24.48
N GLY A 51 -4.60 19.11 23.37
CA GLY A 51 -3.66 17.99 23.36
C GLY A 51 -4.31 16.60 23.42
N THR A 52 -5.63 16.51 23.32
CA THR A 52 -6.35 15.21 23.26
C THR A 52 -6.92 14.99 21.87
N PHE A 53 -6.67 13.83 21.27
CA PHE A 53 -7.31 13.49 19.99
C PHE A 53 -8.78 13.17 20.22
N LYS A 54 -9.66 13.84 19.48
CA LYS A 54 -11.09 13.55 19.45
C LYS A 54 -11.44 12.92 18.11
N GLU A 55 -12.07 11.75 18.15
CA GLU A 55 -12.46 11.03 16.93
C GLU A 55 -13.35 11.91 16.04
N ASP A 56 -12.89 12.09 14.79
CA ASP A 56 -13.55 12.83 13.72
C ASP A 56 -14.32 11.92 12.76
N GLY A 57 -14.31 10.60 13.02
CA GLY A 57 -14.96 9.59 12.20
C GLY A 57 -14.30 9.33 10.85
N LYS A 58 -13.12 9.90 10.60
CA LYS A 58 -12.39 9.77 9.33
C LYS A 58 -11.16 8.88 9.48
N GLN A 59 -10.92 8.03 8.50
CA GLN A 59 -9.75 7.16 8.43
C GLN A 59 -8.94 7.43 7.17
N LEU A 60 -7.61 7.31 7.25
CA LEU A 60 -6.73 7.46 6.09
C LEU A 60 -7.10 6.44 4.99
N LEU A 61 -7.39 5.22 5.41
CA LEU A 61 -7.86 4.13 4.57
C LEU A 61 -9.38 4.23 4.40
N ASN A 62 -9.86 3.91 3.21
CA ASN A 62 -11.25 4.01 2.75
C ASN A 62 -11.77 5.43 2.47
N ASP A 63 -11.52 6.42 3.32
CA ASP A 63 -12.01 7.79 3.07
C ASP A 63 -11.10 8.59 2.14
N TYR A 64 -9.77 8.53 2.36
CA TYR A 64 -8.80 9.26 1.54
C TYR A 64 -8.15 8.35 0.50
N ILE A 65 -7.71 7.17 0.91
CA ILE A 65 -7.01 6.20 0.08
C ILE A 65 -7.87 4.95 -0.07
N THR A 66 -8.21 4.60 -1.31
CA THR A 66 -9.03 3.41 -1.58
C THR A 66 -8.16 2.14 -1.59
N PRO A 67 -8.72 0.98 -1.21
CA PRO A 67 -8.01 -0.30 -1.36
C PRO A 67 -7.59 -0.59 -2.81
N GLU A 68 -8.36 -0.14 -3.80
CA GLU A 68 -8.05 -0.31 -5.21
C GLU A 68 -6.77 0.43 -5.62
N GLU A 69 -6.61 1.69 -5.19
CA GLU A 69 -5.37 2.45 -5.37
C GLU A 69 -4.17 1.69 -4.77
N LEU A 70 -4.34 1.13 -3.57
CA LEU A 70 -3.29 0.39 -2.90
C LEU A 70 -2.91 -0.88 -3.64
N TRP A 71 -3.88 -1.71 -4.05
CA TRP A 71 -3.64 -2.99 -4.72
C TRP A 71 -3.16 -2.85 -6.17
N ALA A 72 -3.34 -1.68 -6.79
CA ALA A 72 -2.76 -1.38 -8.09
C ALA A 72 -1.21 -1.29 -8.09
N CYS A 73 -0.57 -1.07 -6.93
CA CYS A 73 0.88 -0.99 -6.83
C CYS A 73 1.57 -2.35 -7.07
N THR A 74 2.52 -2.41 -8.00
CA THR A 74 3.26 -3.65 -8.29
C THR A 74 4.57 -3.78 -7.52
N THR A 75 4.83 -2.87 -6.55
CA THR A 75 6.07 -2.82 -5.77
C THR A 75 7.35 -2.81 -6.63
N CYS A 76 7.27 -2.22 -7.84
CA CYS A 76 8.38 -2.16 -8.79
C CYS A 76 9.50 -1.16 -8.43
N ASN A 77 9.33 -0.40 -7.35
CA ASN A 77 10.29 0.55 -6.80
C ASN A 77 10.67 1.77 -7.67
N ALA A 78 10.15 1.90 -8.90
CA ALA A 78 10.46 3.01 -9.80
C ALA A 78 10.22 4.40 -9.19
N CYS A 79 9.19 4.56 -8.36
CA CYS A 79 8.89 5.82 -7.70
C CYS A 79 9.93 6.26 -6.65
N ALA A 80 10.59 5.31 -6.00
CA ALA A 80 11.63 5.60 -5.01
C ALA A 80 12.94 6.00 -5.72
N GLU A 81 13.28 5.30 -6.82
CA GLU A 81 14.47 5.58 -7.62
C GLU A 81 14.46 6.97 -8.27
N GLU A 82 13.30 7.41 -8.75
CA GLU A 82 13.14 8.71 -9.42
C GLU A 82 12.96 9.88 -8.43
N CYS A 83 12.94 9.60 -7.13
CA CYS A 83 12.71 10.62 -6.13
C CYS A 83 13.96 11.51 -5.93
N PRO A 84 13.88 12.84 -6.15
CA PRO A 84 15.04 13.73 -6.03
C PRO A 84 15.52 13.95 -4.59
N ILE A 85 14.67 13.63 -3.62
CA ILE A 85 14.95 13.77 -2.17
C ILE A 85 15.00 12.42 -1.46
N ASN A 86 15.00 11.32 -2.23
CA ASN A 86 15.17 9.96 -1.73
C ASN A 86 14.14 9.55 -0.65
N ILE A 87 12.87 9.93 -0.82
CA ILE A 87 11.77 9.38 -0.03
C ILE A 87 11.22 8.11 -0.69
N ASP A 88 10.65 7.23 0.12
CA ASP A 88 10.07 5.97 -0.33
C ASP A 88 8.54 5.97 -0.20
N PRO A 89 7.79 6.16 -1.30
CA PRO A 89 6.34 5.99 -1.32
C PRO A 89 5.88 4.52 -1.24
N VAL A 90 6.72 3.56 -1.63
CA VAL A 90 6.38 2.13 -1.62
C VAL A 90 6.22 1.63 -0.20
N ALA A 91 7.11 2.05 0.72
CA ALA A 91 7.05 1.67 2.12
C ALA A 91 5.69 1.98 2.76
N ILE A 92 5.17 3.20 2.58
CA ILE A 92 3.87 3.62 3.13
C ILE A 92 2.72 2.80 2.51
N ILE A 93 2.77 2.51 1.21
CA ILE A 93 1.78 1.65 0.55
C ILE A 93 1.80 0.22 1.13
N MET A 94 2.99 -0.32 1.40
CA MET A 94 3.14 -1.65 1.99
C MET A 94 2.62 -1.73 3.43
N GLU A 95 2.90 -0.71 4.25
CA GLU A 95 2.33 -0.62 5.61
C GLU A 95 0.80 -0.61 5.59
N MET A 96 0.20 0.15 4.68
CA MET A 96 -1.25 0.20 4.52
C MET A 96 -1.84 -1.14 4.05
N ARG A 97 -1.19 -1.82 3.10
CA ARG A 97 -1.59 -3.17 2.68
C ARG A 97 -1.50 -4.17 3.84
N GLN A 98 -0.44 -4.08 4.64
CA GLN A 98 -0.24 -4.95 5.79
C GLN A 98 -1.38 -4.77 6.81
N PHE A 99 -1.78 -3.52 7.07
CA PHE A 99 -2.92 -3.21 7.93
C PHE A 99 -4.23 -3.76 7.36
N LEU A 100 -4.49 -3.62 6.06
CA LEU A 100 -5.68 -4.19 5.43
C LEU A 100 -5.76 -5.72 5.59
N VAL A 101 -4.63 -6.40 5.46
CA VAL A 101 -4.56 -7.87 5.57
C VAL A 101 -4.69 -8.31 7.03
N MET A 102 -3.89 -7.74 7.95
CA MET A 102 -3.78 -8.25 9.31
C MET A 102 -4.89 -7.76 10.24
N GLU A 103 -5.33 -6.51 10.09
CA GLU A 103 -6.34 -5.91 10.98
C GLU A 103 -7.75 -6.02 10.39
N GLN A 104 -7.91 -5.69 9.11
CA GLN A 104 -9.23 -5.68 8.47
C GLN A 104 -9.61 -7.00 7.80
N SER A 105 -8.68 -7.96 7.69
CA SER A 105 -8.88 -9.22 6.93
C SER A 105 -9.39 -8.98 5.49
N ALA A 106 -9.03 -7.84 4.89
CA ALA A 106 -9.58 -7.33 3.63
C ALA A 106 -8.60 -7.53 2.46
N ALA A 107 -7.94 -8.69 2.42
CA ALA A 107 -7.06 -9.04 1.29
C ALA A 107 -7.89 -9.45 0.05
N PRO A 108 -7.38 -9.19 -1.18
CA PRO A 108 -7.92 -9.76 -2.41
C PRO A 108 -8.08 -11.28 -2.32
N GLN A 109 -9.15 -11.80 -2.93
CA GLN A 109 -9.50 -13.22 -2.84
C GLN A 109 -8.37 -14.13 -3.35
N GLU A 110 -7.66 -13.71 -4.39
CA GLU A 110 -6.53 -14.41 -4.98
C GLU A 110 -5.38 -14.56 -3.98
N LEU A 111 -5.11 -13.52 -3.19
CA LEU A 111 -4.07 -13.54 -2.16
C LEU A 111 -4.49 -14.40 -0.97
N ASN A 112 -5.76 -14.38 -0.58
CA ASN A 112 -6.27 -15.28 0.46
C ASN A 112 -6.12 -16.75 0.06
N MET A 113 -6.48 -17.10 -1.18
CA MET A 113 -6.27 -18.46 -1.70
C MET A 113 -4.79 -18.86 -1.70
N MET A 114 -3.91 -17.95 -2.11
CA MET A 114 -2.47 -18.17 -2.07
C MET A 114 -1.98 -18.42 -0.63
N MET A 115 -2.40 -17.62 0.35
CA MET A 115 -2.01 -17.76 1.75
C MET A 115 -2.47 -19.10 2.32
N THR A 116 -3.72 -19.50 2.07
CA THR A 116 -4.26 -20.80 2.48
C THR A 116 -3.51 -21.97 1.83
N ASN A 117 -3.13 -21.85 0.55
CA ASN A 117 -2.33 -22.88 -0.11
C ASN A 117 -0.93 -22.99 0.49
N ILE A 118 -0.29 -21.87 0.82
CA ILE A 118 1.02 -21.86 1.47
C ILE A 118 0.94 -22.52 2.84
N GLU A 119 -0.10 -22.23 3.63
CA GLU A 119 -0.28 -22.82 4.96
C GLU A 119 -0.51 -24.33 4.91
N ASN A 120 -1.35 -24.81 3.99
CA ASN A 120 -1.71 -26.23 3.91
C ASN A 120 -0.69 -27.08 3.15
N ASN A 121 -0.22 -26.59 2.00
CA ASN A 121 0.59 -27.36 1.06
C ASN A 121 2.07 -26.97 1.06
N GLY A 122 2.44 -25.87 1.71
CA GLY A 122 3.80 -25.32 1.65
C GLY A 122 4.15 -24.72 0.28
N ALA A 123 3.15 -24.47 -0.57
CA ALA A 123 3.31 -23.90 -1.91
C ALA A 123 2.16 -22.92 -2.24
N PRO A 124 2.41 -21.86 -3.02
CA PRO A 124 1.37 -20.91 -3.47
C PRO A 124 0.24 -21.54 -4.30
N TRP A 125 0.54 -22.66 -4.95
CA TRP A 125 -0.35 -23.36 -5.86
C TRP A 125 -0.95 -24.60 -5.19
N GLN A 126 -2.15 -24.98 -5.60
CA GLN A 126 -2.88 -26.13 -5.06
C GLN A 126 -2.42 -27.46 -5.71
N TYR A 127 -1.11 -27.72 -5.73
CA TYR A 127 -0.56 -29.01 -6.16
C TYR A 127 -0.40 -29.95 -4.96
N ASN A 128 -0.55 -31.25 -5.20
CA ASN A 128 -0.25 -32.25 -4.20
C ASN A 128 1.27 -32.23 -3.92
N GLN A 129 1.68 -32.29 -2.66
CA GLN A 129 3.09 -32.31 -2.27
C GLN A 129 3.87 -33.47 -2.93
N MET A 130 3.21 -34.59 -3.20
CA MET A 130 3.81 -35.75 -3.89
C MET A 130 4.20 -35.44 -5.34
N ASP A 131 3.44 -34.57 -6.02
CA ASP A 131 3.64 -34.21 -7.42
C ASP A 131 4.74 -33.15 -7.62
N ARG A 132 5.33 -32.65 -6.52
CA ARG A 132 6.36 -31.60 -6.54
C ARG A 132 7.59 -31.97 -7.37
N LEU A 133 7.92 -33.25 -7.51
CA LEU A 133 9.09 -33.74 -8.24
C LEU A 133 8.80 -34.13 -9.71
N ASN A 134 7.56 -33.97 -10.20
CA ASN A 134 7.19 -34.41 -11.55
C ASN A 134 7.99 -33.70 -12.65
N TRP A 135 8.44 -32.45 -12.44
CA TRP A 135 9.32 -31.72 -13.37
C TRP A 135 10.68 -32.40 -13.62
N LYS A 136 11.12 -33.32 -12.76
CA LYS A 136 12.37 -34.07 -12.94
C LYS A 136 12.23 -35.16 -14.01
N GLU A 137 11.01 -35.65 -14.23
CA GLU A 137 10.72 -36.71 -15.19
C GLU A 137 10.30 -36.17 -16.57
N GLU A 138 10.11 -34.85 -16.69
CA GLU A 138 9.98 -34.12 -17.97
C GLU A 138 11.35 -33.82 -18.59
#